data_AF-A0A7Y9EBN2-F1
#
_entry.id   AF-A0A7Y9EBN2-F1
#
_cell.length_a   1.000
_cell.length_b   1.000
_cell.length_c   1.000
_cell.angle_alpha   90.00
_cell.angle_beta   90.00
_cell.angle_gamma   90.00
#
_symmetry.space_group_name_H-M   'P 1'
#
loop_
_entity.id
_entity.type
_entity.pdbx_description
1 polymer ?
#
loop_
_entity_poly.entity_id
_entity_poly.type
_entity_poly.pdbx_seq_one_letter_code
_entity_poly.pdbx_strand_id
1 'polypeptide(L)'
;MLSTVGLIERVPAPGSRREHYRLREGAWATLMSTQNGLIQAMFEADEQGIAAAGHDSLAARRLEEMRDFYGFMFRELPALVDRWRAERAPRRAQGR
;
A
#
# COMPACT_ATOMS: atom_id res chain seq x y z
N MET A 1 -12.86 -4.87 -5.28
CA MET A 1 -11.48 -4.42 -5.57
C MET A 1 -11.01 -3.35 -4.59
N LEU A 2 -11.72 -2.24 -4.39
CA LEU A 2 -11.29 -1.20 -3.42
C LEU A 2 -11.45 -1.61 -1.93
N SER A 3 -12.46 -2.42 -1.60
CA SER A 3 -12.63 -3.00 -0.27
C SER A 3 -11.56 -4.05 0.03
N THR A 4 -11.18 -4.85 -0.96
CA THR A 4 -10.19 -5.94 -0.85
C THR A 4 -8.80 -5.44 -0.51
N VAL A 5 -8.44 -4.23 -0.94
CA VAL A 5 -7.14 -3.59 -0.64
C VAL A 5 -7.19 -2.65 0.57
N GLY A 6 -8.29 -2.69 1.35
CA GLY A 6 -8.44 -1.92 2.59
C GLY A 6 -8.61 -0.40 2.41
N LEU A 7 -8.82 0.08 1.18
CA LEU A 7 -8.96 1.51 0.89
C LEU A 7 -10.27 2.08 1.42
N ILE A 8 -11.36 1.31 1.29
CA ILE A 8 -12.71 1.79 1.61
C ILE A 8 -13.40 0.89 2.62
N GLU A 9 -14.21 1.52 3.48
CA GLU A 9 -15.10 0.84 4.39
C GLU A 9 -16.56 1.21 4.11
N ARG A 10 -17.47 0.26 4.31
CA ARG A 10 -18.91 0.48 4.14
C ARG A 10 -19.45 1.21 5.37
N VAL A 11 -20.21 2.28 5.16
CA VAL A 11 -20.77 3.11 6.23
C VAL A 11 -22.29 3.01 6.19
N PRO A 12 -22.97 2.73 7.33
CA PRO A 12 -24.43 2.75 7.37
C PRO A 12 -24.95 4.19 7.26
N ALA A 13 -25.90 4.43 6.35
CA ALA A 13 -26.58 5.70 6.18
C ALA A 13 -28.09 5.55 6.50
N PRO A 14 -28.58 6.11 7.63
CA PRO A 14 -29.98 6.00 8.01
C PRO A 14 -30.90 6.56 6.91
N GLY A 15 -31.90 5.78 6.48
CA GLY A 15 -32.88 6.19 5.46
C GLY A 15 -32.43 6.00 4.00
N SER A 16 -31.21 5.54 3.75
CA SER A 16 -30.75 5.23 2.39
C SER A 16 -30.78 3.73 2.12
N ARG A 17 -31.36 3.32 0.98
CA ARG A 17 -31.24 1.92 0.49
C ARG A 17 -29.93 1.68 -0.29
N ARG A 18 -29.11 2.71 -0.48
CA ARG A 18 -27.83 2.62 -1.22
C ARG A 18 -26.68 2.31 -0.26
N GLU A 19 -25.70 1.58 -0.76
CA GLU A 19 -24.44 1.37 -0.04
C GLU A 19 -23.58 2.64 -0.09
N HIS A 20 -23.10 3.08 1.07
CA HIS A 20 -22.18 4.21 1.19
C HIS A 20 -20.80 3.69 1.57
N TYR A 21 -19.79 4.27 0.95
CA TYR A 21 -18.39 3.90 1.16
C TYR A 21 -17.60 5.15 1.50
N ARG A 22 -16.72 5.08 2.51
CA ARG A 22 -15.72 6.12 2.75
C ARG A 22 -14.32 5.55 2.65
N LEU A 23 -13.37 6.41 2.31
CA LEU A 23 -11.95 6.09 2.45
C LEU A 23 -11.64 5.88 3.93
N ARG A 24 -11.01 4.75 4.26
CA ARG A 24 -10.63 4.45 5.65
C ARG A 24 -9.61 5.49 6.13
N GLU A 25 -9.73 5.91 7.38
CA GLU A 25 -8.67 6.69 8.01
C GLU A 25 -7.39 5.85 8.04
N GLY A 26 -6.26 6.41 7.64
CA GLY A 26 -5.05 5.61 7.49
C GLY A 26 -4.91 4.88 6.14
N ALA A 27 -5.93 4.86 5.27
CA ALA A 27 -5.98 3.99 4.08
C ALA A 27 -4.72 4.01 3.19
N TRP A 28 -4.13 5.18 2.97
CA TRP A 28 -2.88 5.29 2.18
C TRP A 28 -1.68 4.58 2.84
N ALA A 29 -1.58 4.64 4.16
CA ALA A 29 -0.53 3.95 4.90
C ALA A 29 -0.79 2.44 4.93
N THR A 30 -2.06 2.01 5.04
CA THR A 30 -2.44 0.60 4.95
C THR A 30 -2.19 0.02 3.56
N LEU A 31 -2.53 0.75 2.49
CA LEU A 31 -2.30 0.31 1.12
C LEU A 31 -0.81 0.18 0.81
N MET A 32 0.00 1.12 1.30
CA MET A 32 1.44 1.17 1.06
C MET A 32 2.25 0.41 2.12
N SER A 33 1.60 -0.34 3.00
CA SER A 33 2.25 -1.17 4.02
C SER A 33 2.67 -2.52 3.44
N THR A 34 3.80 -3.05 3.91
CA THR A 34 4.27 -4.41 3.61
C THR A 34 3.31 -5.51 4.06
N GLN A 35 2.31 -5.19 4.90
CA GLN A 35 1.22 -6.10 5.28
C GLN A 35 0.13 -6.23 4.20
N ASN A 36 0.22 -5.50 3.09
CA ASN A 36 -0.68 -5.65 1.96
C ASN A 36 -0.39 -6.98 1.23
N GLY A 37 -1.33 -7.91 1.30
CA GLY A 37 -1.18 -9.25 0.71
C GLY A 37 -0.89 -9.25 -0.79
N LEU A 38 -1.27 -8.21 -1.53
CA LEU A 38 -0.89 -8.07 -2.94
C LEU A 38 0.61 -7.87 -3.15
N ILE A 39 1.26 -7.14 -2.23
CA ILE A 39 2.70 -6.90 -2.28
C ILE A 39 3.46 -8.19 -1.96
N GLN A 40 3.00 -8.94 -0.95
CA GLN A 40 3.56 -10.24 -0.61
C GLN A 40 3.47 -11.22 -1.79
N ALA A 41 2.28 -11.32 -2.42
CA ALA A 41 2.08 -12.16 -3.60
C ALA A 41 2.98 -11.76 -4.79
N MET A 42 3.27 -10.46 -4.95
CA MET A 42 4.21 -9.98 -5.97
C MET A 42 5.64 -10.44 -5.68
N PHE A 43 6.12 -10.30 -4.44
CA PHE A 43 7.46 -10.77 -4.07
C PHE A 43 7.61 -12.28 -4.19
N GLU A 44 6.58 -13.05 -3.81
CA GLU A 44 6.58 -14.50 -3.99
C GLU A 44 6.63 -14.89 -5.49
N ALA A 45 5.93 -14.16 -6.35
CA ALA A 45 5.97 -14.39 -7.80
C ALA A 45 7.34 -14.07 -8.40
N ASP A 46 7.99 -13.00 -7.94
CA ASP A 46 9.35 -12.64 -8.36
C ASP A 46 10.37 -13.71 -7.97
N GLU A 47 10.29 -14.24 -6.74
CA GLU A 47 11.14 -15.35 -6.28
C GLU A 47 10.96 -16.61 -7.12
N GLN A 48 9.71 -16.97 -7.43
CA GLN A 48 9.41 -18.11 -8.31
C GLN A 48 9.95 -17.88 -9.73
N GLY A 49 9.83 -16.65 -10.25
CA GLY A 49 10.36 -16.27 -11.55
C GLY A 49 11.89 -16.36 -11.63
N ILE A 50 12.60 -15.89 -10.60
CA ILE A 50 14.06 -15.99 -10.48
C ILE A 50 14.50 -17.46 -10.46
N ALA A 51 13.85 -18.28 -9.62
CA ALA A 51 14.15 -19.70 -9.52
C ALA A 51 13.93 -20.44 -10.86
N ALA A 52 12.87 -20.09 -11.59
CA ALA A 52 12.56 -20.68 -12.89
C ALA A 52 13.50 -20.23 -14.02
N ALA A 53 13.95 -18.98 -14.01
CA ALA A 53 14.83 -18.43 -15.04
C ALA A 53 16.30 -18.87 -14.89
N GLY A 54 16.70 -19.34 -13.71
CA GLY A 54 18.08 -19.61 -13.35
C GLY A 54 18.80 -18.32 -12.94
N HIS A 55 19.48 -18.38 -11.79
CA HIS A 55 20.02 -17.22 -11.07
C HIS A 55 20.99 -16.36 -11.89
N ASP A 56 21.76 -16.94 -12.82
CA ASP A 56 22.73 -16.20 -13.64
C ASP A 56 22.12 -15.57 -14.92
N SER A 57 20.83 -15.76 -15.17
CA SER A 57 20.17 -15.25 -16.36
C SER A 57 19.97 -13.73 -16.32
N LEU A 58 19.88 -13.10 -17.49
CA LEU A 58 19.49 -11.69 -17.59
C LEU A 58 18.08 -11.44 -17.05
N ALA A 59 17.18 -12.42 -17.17
CA ALA A 59 15.82 -12.34 -16.65
C ALA A 59 15.80 -12.34 -15.12
N ALA A 60 16.57 -13.21 -14.46
CA ALA A 60 16.72 -13.23 -13.01
C ALA A 60 17.21 -11.89 -12.47
N ARG A 61 18.28 -11.32 -13.05
CA ARG A 61 18.80 -10.01 -12.65
C ARG A 61 17.78 -8.87 -12.76
N ARG A 62 16.93 -8.89 -13.78
CA ARG A 62 15.85 -7.89 -13.92
C ARG A 62 14.76 -8.06 -12.87
N LEU A 63 14.41 -9.29 -12.53
CA LEU A 63 13.44 -9.58 -11.48
C LEU A 63 13.99 -9.20 -10.10
N GLU A 64 15.28 -9.43 -9.85
CA GLU A 64 15.96 -8.99 -8.64
C GLU A 64 15.96 -7.45 -8.51
N GLU A 65 16.33 -6.73 -9.57
CA GLU A 65 16.30 -5.26 -9.57
C GLU A 65 14.88 -4.71 -9.31
N MET A 66 13.87 -5.33 -9.94
CA MET A 66 12.47 -4.97 -9.73
C MET A 66 12.04 -5.22 -8.27
N ARG A 67 12.37 -6.40 -7.73
CA ARG A 67 12.11 -6.77 -6.33
C ARG A 67 12.74 -5.78 -5.37
N ASP A 68 14.01 -5.45 -5.56
CA ASP A 68 14.76 -4.55 -4.69
C ASP A 68 14.18 -3.14 -4.71
N PHE A 69 13.87 -2.63 -5.91
CA PHE A 69 13.28 -1.30 -6.08
C PHE A 69 11.90 -1.20 -5.41
N TYR A 70 11.01 -2.17 -5.65
CA TYR A 70 9.70 -2.16 -5.00
C TYR A 70 9.80 -2.41 -3.49
N GLY A 71 10.71 -3.26 -3.05
CA GLY A 71 11.02 -3.47 -1.63
C GLY A 71 11.45 -2.16 -0.93
N PHE A 72 12.29 -1.37 -1.59
CA PHE A 72 12.66 -0.04 -1.09
C PHE A 72 11.44 0.90 -1.02
N MET A 73 10.69 1.04 -2.12
CA MET A 73 9.53 1.93 -2.18
C MET A 73 8.49 1.61 -1.08
N PHE A 74 8.16 0.33 -0.88
CA PHE A 74 7.17 -0.06 0.13
C PHE A 74 7.64 0.09 1.58
N ARG A 75 8.95 0.15 1.83
CA ARG A 75 9.49 0.54 3.14
C ARG A 75 9.38 2.04 3.39
N GLU A 76 9.60 2.87 2.36
CA GLU A 76 9.64 4.33 2.49
C GLU A 76 8.26 5.01 2.43
N LEU A 77 7.34 4.46 1.64
CA LEU A 77 6.02 5.05 1.40
C LEU A 77 5.19 5.29 2.68
N PRO A 78 5.13 4.39 3.67
CA PRO A 78 4.41 4.65 4.92
C PRO A 78 4.91 5.92 5.64
N ALA A 79 6.22 6.08 5.78
CA ALA A 79 6.82 7.26 6.42
C ALA A 79 6.56 8.54 5.61
N LEU A 80 6.57 8.47 4.29
CA LEU A 80 6.19 9.60 3.41
C LEU A 80 4.72 10.02 3.63
N VAL A 81 3.81 9.04 3.72
CA VAL A 81 2.38 9.30 3.98
C VAL A 81 2.17 9.91 5.35
N ASP A 82 2.87 9.43 6.38
CA ASP A 82 2.76 9.96 7.74
C ASP A 82 3.28 11.40 7.82
N ARG A 83 4.40 11.72 7.16
CA ARG A 83 4.89 13.10 7.03
C ARG A 83 3.88 14.01 6.34
N TRP A 84 3.34 13.58 5.20
CA TRP A 84 2.33 14.34 4.47
C TRP A 84 1.06 14.60 5.31
N ARG A 85 0.65 13.64 6.14
CA ARG A 85 -0.46 13.83 7.10
C ARG A 85 -0.11 14.85 8.17
N ALA A 86 1.09 14.77 8.75
CA ALA A 86 1.55 15.70 9.76
C ALA A 86 1.58 17.15 9.25
N GLU A 87 2.00 17.37 8.00
CA GLU A 87 1.99 18.69 7.36
C GLU A 87 0.58 19.24 7.12
N ARG A 88 -0.40 18.37 6.88
CA ARG A 88 -1.80 18.73 6.61
C ARG A 88 -2.70 18.73 7.84
N ALA A 89 -2.25 18.18 8.96
CA ALA A 89 -2.97 18.27 10.21
C ALA A 89 -3.21 19.75 10.50
N PRO A 90 -4.48 20.20 10.58
CA PRO A 90 -4.75 21.61 10.74
C PRO A 90 -4.10 22.06 12.05
N ARG A 91 -3.34 23.17 12.01
CA ARG A 91 -2.90 23.89 13.22
C ARG A 91 -4.14 24.36 13.99
N ARG A 92 -4.82 23.46 14.68
CA ARG A 92 -5.96 23.79 15.53
C ARG A 92 -5.43 23.96 16.94
N ALA A 93 -5.54 25.22 17.38
CA ALA A 93 -5.43 25.70 18.75
C ALA A 93 -4.01 25.74 19.37
N GLN A 94 -3.18 26.66 18.88
CA GLN A 94 -2.30 27.41 19.77
C GLN A 94 -2.67 28.89 19.60
N GLY A 95 -3.44 29.41 20.55
CA GLY A 95 -4.01 30.75 20.47
C GLY A 95 -5.35 30.82 21.18
N ARG A 96 -5.34 30.57 22.49
CA ARG A 96 -6.33 31.10 23.42
C ARG A 96 -5.59 31.97 24.42
#